data_AF-A0A377G780-F1
#
_entry.id   AF-A0A377G780-F1
#
_cell.length_a   1.000
_cell.length_b   1.000
_cell.length_c   1.000
_cell.angle_alpha   90.00
_cell.angle_beta   90.00
_cell.angle_gamma   90.00
#
_symmetry.space_group_name_H-M   'P 1'
#
loop_
_entity.id
_entity.type
_entity.pdbx_description
1 polymer ?
#
loop_
_entity_poly.entity_id
_entity_poly.type
_entity_poly.pdbx_seq_one_letter_code
_entity_poly.pdbx_strand_id
1 'polypeptide(L)'
;MYTQTETTPPQFNFDIFDQMTHEEAQALLSVNFPHLDKAEQNRIISNSNDLWLIRKSSEVGVLTVESRSYDWNKKDFIPKEPIRLRLTTGGWKFYEDTDYKPGDVLEITKGNMSADRIRDLQKALEIKYPPQNMIYPELAHDAYQKKMRELPVDHPHRCIMPCREVDKGILSRSDTTNIPSRHLEVARRAIQEKKDKLGSLPIMIGSPTTRLKESLHEQKNECRDPKVFEQAFHRVHQKLRENEWFKFARKSSIGGKESLSEILGHAAQNDNRSRAACVKLGWLKKDGTLADKVPSIIEESYRKGKADLAKAESAKAEYK
;
A
#
# COMPACT_ATOMS: atom_id res chain seq x y z
N MET A 1 44.27 35.55 -7.45
CA MET A 1 44.03 34.19 -7.96
C MET A 1 42.57 33.88 -7.71
N TYR A 2 41.74 33.85 -8.76
CA TYR A 2 40.35 33.44 -8.63
C TYR A 2 40.32 31.91 -8.62
N THR A 3 39.96 31.30 -7.50
CA THR A 3 39.65 29.87 -7.43
C THR A 3 38.33 29.66 -8.17
N GLN A 4 38.39 29.02 -9.34
CA GLN A 4 37.19 28.48 -9.98
C GLN A 4 36.62 27.45 -9.02
N THR A 5 35.49 27.77 -8.40
CA THR A 5 34.67 26.76 -7.74
C THR A 5 34.17 25.82 -8.83
N GLU A 6 34.73 24.62 -8.88
CA GLU A 6 34.18 23.53 -9.68
C GLU A 6 32.74 23.30 -9.21
N THR A 7 31.78 23.76 -10.00
CA THR A 7 30.37 23.42 -9.84
C THR A 7 30.21 21.95 -10.20
N THR A 8 30.28 21.08 -9.20
CA THR A 8 29.88 19.68 -9.35
C THR A 8 28.48 19.66 -9.94
N PRO A 9 28.25 18.98 -11.08
CA PRO A 9 26.92 18.91 -11.67
C PRO A 9 25.95 18.29 -10.66
N PRO A 10 24.73 18.85 -10.51
CA PRO A 10 23.79 18.38 -9.51
C PRO A 10 23.51 16.88 -9.71
N GLN A 11 23.79 16.11 -8.67
CA GLN A 11 23.61 14.66 -8.68
C GLN A 11 22.13 14.36 -8.43
N PHE A 12 21.34 14.32 -9.49
CA PHE A 12 19.93 13.95 -9.41
C PHE A 12 19.78 12.46 -9.09
N ASN A 13 19.26 12.13 -7.90
CA ASN A 13 18.80 10.78 -7.59
C ASN A 13 17.31 10.70 -7.92
N PHE A 14 16.92 9.77 -8.80
CA PHE A 14 15.52 9.42 -8.96
C PHE A 14 15.11 8.51 -7.81
N ASP A 15 14.15 8.96 -7.02
CA ASP A 15 13.43 8.05 -6.14
C ASP A 15 12.40 7.30 -6.97
N ILE A 16 12.61 6.00 -7.11
CA ILE A 16 11.76 5.09 -7.88
C ILE A 16 10.77 4.45 -6.92
N PHE A 17 9.48 4.58 -7.20
CA PHE A 17 8.47 3.88 -6.42
C PHE A 17 8.66 2.36 -6.55
N ASP A 18 8.44 1.63 -5.46
CA ASP A 18 8.32 0.18 -5.53
C ASP A 18 7.14 -0.25 -6.40
N GLN A 19 7.05 -1.56 -6.64
CA GLN A 19 6.02 -2.14 -7.50
C GLN A 19 4.62 -1.78 -6.98
N MET A 20 3.82 -1.18 -7.85
CA MET A 20 2.41 -0.84 -7.62
C MET A 20 1.62 -1.03 -8.91
N THR A 21 0.29 -1.15 -8.81
CA THR A 21 -0.55 -1.28 -10.01
C THR A 21 -0.68 0.05 -10.76
N HIS A 22 -1.10 -0.01 -12.03
CA HIS A 22 -1.41 1.17 -12.82
C HIS A 22 -2.46 2.04 -12.11
N GLU A 23 -3.51 1.43 -11.57
CA GLU A 23 -4.58 2.16 -10.86
C GLU A 23 -4.07 2.86 -9.60
N GLU A 24 -3.19 2.21 -8.84
CA GLU A 24 -2.55 2.81 -7.66
C GLU A 24 -1.71 4.03 -8.05
N ALA A 25 -0.87 3.92 -9.07
CA ALA A 25 -0.06 5.02 -9.58
C ALA A 25 -0.91 6.19 -10.09
N GLN A 26 -1.96 5.89 -10.86
CA GLN A 26 -2.88 6.89 -11.38
C GLN A 26 -3.66 7.60 -10.28
N ALA A 27 -4.04 6.87 -9.23
CA ALA A 27 -4.66 7.46 -8.05
C ALA A 27 -3.68 8.35 -7.27
N LEU A 28 -2.40 7.97 -7.16
CA LEU A 28 -1.38 8.83 -6.55
C LEU A 28 -1.19 10.14 -7.32
N LEU A 29 -1.11 10.08 -8.65
CA LEU A 29 -1.02 11.27 -9.50
C LEU A 29 -2.22 12.21 -9.28
N SER A 30 -3.43 11.64 -9.24
CA SER A 30 -4.66 12.42 -9.03
C SER A 30 -4.77 13.00 -7.61
N VAL A 31 -4.40 12.24 -6.58
CA VAL A 31 -4.51 12.68 -5.18
C VAL A 31 -3.51 13.77 -4.85
N ASN A 32 -2.31 13.75 -5.44
CA ASN A 32 -1.27 14.72 -5.09
C ASN A 32 -1.48 16.10 -5.72
N PHE A 33 -2.13 16.19 -6.90
CA PHE A 33 -2.28 17.47 -7.61
C PHE A 33 -2.98 18.57 -6.78
N PRO A 34 -4.14 18.34 -6.14
CA PRO A 34 -4.82 19.36 -5.34
C PRO A 34 -4.01 19.83 -4.13
N HIS A 35 -2.98 19.06 -3.74
CA HIS A 35 -2.14 19.42 -2.62
C HIS A 35 -1.01 20.36 -3.01
N LEU A 36 -0.63 20.47 -4.28
CA LEU A 36 0.38 21.42 -4.74
C LEU A 36 -0.07 22.86 -4.43
N ASP A 37 0.85 23.80 -4.28
CA ASP A 37 0.46 25.20 -4.15
C ASP A 37 -0.18 25.71 -5.44
N LYS A 38 -0.93 26.82 -5.36
CA LYS A 38 -1.68 27.34 -6.51
C LYS A 38 -0.77 27.76 -7.67
N ALA A 39 0.45 28.24 -7.40
CA ALA A 39 1.36 28.66 -8.46
C ALA A 39 1.85 27.45 -9.25
N GLU A 40 2.21 26.37 -8.57
CA GLU A 40 2.59 25.10 -9.19
C GLU A 40 1.43 24.42 -9.93
N GLN A 41 0.22 24.40 -9.33
CA GLN A 41 -0.98 23.91 -10.03
C GLN A 41 -1.19 24.66 -11.35
N ASN A 42 -1.13 26.00 -11.31
CA ASN A 42 -1.29 26.83 -12.49
C ASN A 42 -0.18 26.59 -13.52
N ARG A 43 1.07 26.42 -13.09
CA ARG A 43 2.22 26.14 -13.97
C ARG A 43 2.07 24.82 -14.72
N ILE A 44 1.64 23.77 -14.02
CA ILE A 44 1.43 22.45 -14.62
C ILE A 44 0.28 22.51 -15.64
N ILE A 45 -0.83 23.15 -15.25
CA ILE A 45 -2.00 23.34 -16.10
C ILE A 45 -1.66 24.18 -17.34
N SER A 46 -0.95 25.30 -17.20
CA SER A 46 -0.65 26.25 -18.29
C SER A 46 0.30 25.68 -19.34
N ASN A 47 1.25 24.85 -18.92
CA ASN A 47 2.31 24.38 -19.80
C ASN A 47 1.95 23.05 -20.51
N SER A 48 0.68 22.62 -20.47
CA SER A 48 0.20 21.34 -21.03
C SER A 48 1.06 20.15 -20.60
N ASN A 49 1.51 20.22 -19.36
CA ASN A 49 2.63 19.44 -18.88
C ASN A 49 2.10 18.21 -18.14
N ASP A 50 2.68 17.05 -18.43
CA ASP A 50 2.28 15.80 -17.78
C ASP A 50 2.73 15.82 -16.32
N LEU A 51 1.82 15.47 -15.40
CA LEU A 51 2.19 14.97 -14.08
C LEU A 51 2.60 13.52 -14.24
N TRP A 52 3.73 13.14 -13.66
CA TRP A 52 4.25 11.80 -13.86
C TRP A 52 5.00 11.27 -12.65
N LEU A 53 5.13 9.95 -12.59
CA LEU A 53 5.96 9.24 -11.61
C LEU A 53 6.62 8.04 -12.26
N ILE A 54 7.65 7.50 -11.62
CA ILE A 54 8.34 6.29 -12.07
C ILE A 54 8.22 5.19 -11.00
N ARG A 55 7.87 3.98 -11.42
CA ARG A 55 7.74 2.81 -10.55
C ARG A 55 8.44 1.59 -11.13
N LYS A 56 8.84 0.66 -10.27
CA LYS A 56 9.29 -0.67 -10.68
C LYS A 56 8.13 -1.44 -11.34
N SER A 57 8.43 -2.15 -12.42
CA SER A 57 7.53 -3.13 -13.02
C SER A 57 7.59 -4.45 -12.25
N SER A 58 6.63 -5.34 -12.50
CA SER A 58 6.73 -6.75 -12.11
C SER A 58 7.80 -7.50 -12.89
N GLU A 59 8.23 -6.96 -14.03
CA GLU A 59 9.26 -7.53 -14.88
C GLU A 59 10.65 -7.05 -14.47
N VAL A 60 11.61 -7.98 -14.45
CA VAL A 60 12.99 -7.71 -14.05
C VAL A 60 13.62 -6.67 -14.97
N GLY A 61 14.26 -5.65 -14.37
CA GLY A 61 14.96 -4.62 -15.12
C GLY A 61 14.06 -3.59 -15.80
N VAL A 62 12.75 -3.59 -15.55
CA VAL A 62 11.80 -2.69 -16.22
C VAL A 62 11.27 -1.62 -15.26
N LEU A 63 11.36 -0.36 -15.69
CA LEU A 63 10.66 0.77 -15.09
C LEU A 63 9.40 1.10 -15.89
N THR A 64 8.38 1.53 -15.17
CA THR A 64 7.15 2.07 -15.77
C THR A 64 6.99 3.52 -15.36
N VAL A 65 6.88 4.40 -16.34
CA VAL A 65 6.51 5.81 -16.21
C VAL A 65 5.00 5.91 -16.35
N GLU A 66 4.36 6.40 -15.31
CA GLU A 66 2.93 6.63 -15.24
C GLU A 66 2.70 8.13 -15.35
N SER A 67 1.78 8.56 -16.21
CA SER A 67 1.50 9.99 -16.35
C SER A 67 0.01 10.32 -16.54
N ARG A 68 -0.32 11.59 -16.27
CA ARG A 68 -1.60 12.20 -16.57
C ARG A 68 -1.40 13.57 -17.21
N SER A 69 -2.22 13.88 -18.20
CA SER A 69 -2.29 15.22 -18.80
C SER A 69 -3.56 15.94 -18.38
N TYR A 70 -3.47 17.24 -18.14
CA TYR A 70 -4.65 18.05 -17.86
C TYR A 70 -5.47 18.27 -19.14
N ASP A 71 -6.75 17.90 -19.11
CA ASP A 71 -7.72 18.21 -20.17
C ASP A 71 -8.56 19.41 -19.74
N TRP A 72 -8.38 20.53 -20.45
CA TRP A 72 -9.08 21.78 -20.21
C TRP A 72 -10.60 21.69 -20.40
N ASN A 73 -11.07 20.83 -21.28
CA ASN A 73 -12.50 20.65 -21.53
C ASN A 73 -13.17 19.94 -20.35
N LYS A 74 -12.49 18.92 -19.81
CA LYS A 74 -12.99 18.16 -18.65
C LYS A 74 -12.64 18.79 -17.32
N LYS A 75 -11.70 19.75 -17.32
CA LYS A 75 -11.09 20.35 -16.13
C LYS A 75 -10.56 19.27 -15.17
N ASP A 76 -9.96 18.23 -15.74
CA ASP A 76 -9.48 17.06 -15.01
C ASP A 76 -8.23 16.48 -15.68
N PHE A 77 -7.43 15.77 -14.91
CA PHE A 77 -6.28 15.03 -15.40
C PHE A 77 -6.72 13.70 -15.98
N ILE A 78 -6.40 13.45 -17.25
CA ILE A 78 -6.70 12.19 -17.93
C ILE A 78 -5.46 11.26 -17.85
N PRO A 79 -5.63 9.99 -17.47
CA PRO A 79 -4.57 8.98 -17.56
C PRO A 79 -4.03 8.87 -18.99
N LYS A 80 -2.70 8.80 -19.11
CA LYS A 80 -2.03 8.43 -20.37
C LYS A 80 -1.56 6.98 -20.33
N GLU A 81 -1.28 6.45 -21.51
CA GLU A 81 -0.67 5.13 -21.60
C GLU A 81 0.72 5.13 -20.94
N PRO A 82 1.02 4.09 -20.13
CA PRO A 82 2.27 4.00 -19.42
C PRO A 82 3.43 3.74 -20.38
N ILE A 83 4.53 4.45 -20.20
CA ILE A 83 5.78 4.17 -20.92
C ILE A 83 6.62 3.22 -20.10
N ARG A 84 7.19 2.20 -20.74
CA ARG A 84 8.10 1.27 -20.08
C ARG A 84 9.50 1.39 -20.65
N LEU A 85 10.49 1.41 -19.76
CA LEU A 85 11.90 1.40 -20.12
C LEU A 85 12.56 0.17 -19.49
N ARG A 86 13.45 -0.47 -20.25
CA ARG A 86 14.20 -1.65 -19.83
C ARG A 86 15.66 -1.27 -19.66
N LEU A 87 16.24 -1.64 -18.53
CA LEU A 87 17.67 -1.51 -18.27
C LEU A 87 18.40 -2.70 -18.87
N THR A 88 19.33 -2.42 -19.79
CA THR A 88 20.20 -3.42 -20.41
C THR A 88 21.68 -3.13 -20.11
N THR A 89 22.56 -4.07 -20.44
CA THR A 89 24.02 -3.85 -20.41
C THR A 89 24.44 -2.64 -21.24
N GLY A 90 23.74 -2.37 -22.35
CA GLY A 90 23.93 -1.21 -23.23
C GLY A 90 23.15 0.06 -22.86
N GLY A 91 22.53 0.12 -21.68
CA GLY A 91 21.77 1.28 -21.21
C GLY A 91 20.25 1.11 -21.26
N TRP A 92 19.52 2.22 -21.21
CA TRP A 92 18.06 2.22 -21.23
C TRP A 92 17.52 2.10 -22.65
N LYS A 93 16.59 1.16 -22.85
CA LYS A 93 15.84 1.00 -24.10
C LYS A 93 14.34 1.11 -23.84
N PHE A 94 13.57 1.55 -24.83
CA PHE A 94 12.11 1.49 -24.70
C PHE A 94 11.68 0.03 -24.72
N TYR A 95 10.60 -0.26 -24.00
CA TYR A 95 10.16 -1.64 -23.84
C TYR A 95 9.71 -2.28 -25.16
N GLU A 96 9.18 -1.46 -26.07
CA GLU A 96 8.75 -1.83 -27.43
C GLU A 96 9.93 -2.13 -28.36
N ASP A 97 11.14 -1.69 -28.02
CA ASP A 97 12.33 -1.99 -28.82
C ASP A 97 12.64 -3.48 -28.72
N THR A 98 12.61 -4.16 -29.87
CA THR A 98 12.90 -5.60 -29.98
C THR A 98 14.40 -5.90 -30.10
N ASP A 99 15.22 -4.87 -30.26
CA ASP A 99 16.68 -4.99 -30.43
C ASP A 99 17.39 -5.16 -29.07
N TYR A 100 17.17 -6.29 -28.40
CA TYR A 100 17.94 -6.66 -27.21
C TYR A 100 17.94 -8.19 -27.03
N LYS A 101 18.97 -8.71 -26.34
CA LYS A 101 18.99 -10.11 -25.93
C LYS A 101 18.44 -10.23 -24.51
N PRO A 102 17.61 -11.24 -24.19
CA PRO A 102 17.09 -11.43 -22.83
C PRO A 102 18.16 -11.52 -21.74
N GLY A 103 19.35 -12.05 -22.06
CA GLY A 103 20.48 -12.14 -21.13
C GLY A 103 21.16 -10.79 -20.82
N ASP A 104 20.87 -9.74 -21.59
CA ASP A 104 21.43 -8.40 -21.39
C ASP A 104 20.63 -7.57 -20.39
N VAL A 105 19.48 -8.07 -19.92
CA VAL A 105 18.59 -7.34 -19.01
C VAL A 105 19.17 -7.34 -17.59
N LEU A 106 19.31 -6.15 -17.02
CA LEU A 106 19.88 -5.96 -15.70
C LEU A 106 18.78 -5.62 -14.69
N GLU A 107 18.83 -6.25 -13.53
CA GLU A 107 17.94 -5.90 -12.42
C GLU A 107 18.20 -4.46 -11.93
N ILE A 108 17.14 -3.77 -11.51
CA ILE A 108 17.22 -2.40 -11.00
C ILE A 108 17.68 -2.42 -9.54
N THR A 109 18.99 -2.51 -9.36
CA THR A 109 19.67 -2.49 -8.06
C THR A 109 20.62 -1.31 -7.97
N LYS A 110 21.04 -0.94 -6.76
CA LYS A 110 22.05 0.12 -6.55
C LYS A 110 23.37 -0.17 -7.29
N GLY A 111 23.74 -1.45 -7.42
CA GLY A 111 24.95 -1.86 -8.15
C GLY A 111 24.82 -1.67 -9.66
N ASN A 112 23.62 -1.84 -10.21
CA ASN A 112 23.38 -1.69 -11.65
C ASN A 112 23.00 -0.25 -12.05
N MET A 113 22.61 0.60 -11.11
CA MET A 113 22.26 2.02 -11.35
C MET A 113 23.49 2.94 -11.18
N SER A 114 24.45 2.83 -12.09
CA SER A 114 25.61 3.75 -12.16
C SER A 114 25.18 5.19 -12.52
N ALA A 115 26.02 6.18 -12.22
CA ALA A 115 25.77 7.58 -12.60
C ALA A 115 25.50 7.78 -14.11
N ASP A 116 26.20 7.05 -14.98
CA ASP A 116 26.00 7.13 -16.43
C ASP A 116 24.60 6.66 -16.84
N ARG A 117 24.19 5.50 -16.35
CA ARG A 117 22.83 4.96 -16.56
C ARG A 117 21.74 5.87 -16.00
N ILE A 118 22.00 6.60 -14.92
CA ILE A 118 21.05 7.59 -14.39
C ILE A 118 20.95 8.79 -15.35
N ARG A 119 22.08 9.28 -15.89
CA ARG A 119 22.09 10.33 -16.90
C ARG A 119 21.40 9.90 -18.20
N ASP A 120 21.59 8.66 -18.62
CA ASP A 120 20.90 8.11 -19.79
C ASP A 120 19.39 8.03 -19.57
N LEU A 121 18.95 7.64 -18.37
CA LEU A 121 17.54 7.65 -18.00
C LEU A 121 16.97 9.07 -18.05
N GLN A 122 17.70 10.05 -17.49
CA GLN A 122 17.30 11.46 -17.55
C GLN A 122 17.09 11.91 -18.98
N LYS A 123 18.08 11.67 -19.84
CA LYS A 123 18.02 12.05 -21.24
C LYS A 123 16.86 11.38 -21.98
N ALA A 124 16.58 10.12 -21.67
CA ALA A 124 15.44 9.40 -22.26
C ALA A 124 14.08 9.97 -21.82
N LEU A 125 14.00 10.51 -20.60
CA LEU A 125 12.76 11.05 -20.05
C LEU A 125 12.55 12.54 -20.34
N GLU A 126 13.61 13.35 -20.31
CA GLU A 126 13.57 14.82 -20.29
C GLU A 126 12.77 15.42 -21.46
N ILE A 127 12.81 14.77 -22.64
CA ILE A 127 12.10 15.23 -23.83
C ILE A 127 10.58 15.25 -23.62
N LYS A 128 10.05 14.27 -22.86
CA LYS A 128 8.60 14.08 -22.67
C LYS A 128 8.14 14.38 -21.25
N TYR A 129 9.03 14.22 -20.29
CA TYR A 129 8.77 14.18 -18.86
C TYR A 129 9.75 15.11 -18.14
N PRO A 130 9.46 16.43 -18.14
CA PRO A 130 10.27 17.38 -17.39
C PRO A 130 10.36 17.00 -15.90
N PRO A 131 11.57 16.94 -15.30
CA PRO A 131 11.78 16.55 -13.91
C PRO A 131 10.95 17.36 -12.90
N GLN A 132 10.69 18.63 -13.18
CA GLN A 132 9.91 19.53 -12.33
C GLN A 132 8.43 19.14 -12.18
N ASN A 133 7.93 18.16 -12.93
CA ASN A 133 6.55 17.65 -12.79
C ASN A 133 6.51 16.21 -12.26
N MET A 134 7.68 15.67 -11.88
CA MET A 134 7.78 14.34 -11.30
C MET A 134 7.28 14.34 -9.86
N ILE A 135 6.44 13.36 -9.53
CA ILE A 135 6.06 13.04 -8.16
C ILE A 135 7.11 12.07 -7.61
N TYR A 136 7.83 12.48 -6.57
CA TYR A 136 8.81 11.66 -5.88
C TYR A 136 8.18 10.87 -4.71
N PRO A 137 8.62 9.63 -4.43
CA PRO A 137 8.31 8.89 -3.21
C PRO A 137 8.51 9.67 -1.91
N GLU A 138 9.53 10.54 -1.85
CA GLU A 138 9.87 11.36 -0.68
C GLU A 138 8.84 12.47 -0.35
N LEU A 139 7.81 12.69 -1.17
CA LEU A 139 6.63 13.45 -0.75
C LEU A 139 5.99 12.88 0.53
N ALA A 140 6.16 11.58 0.80
CA ALA A 140 5.78 10.96 2.06
C ALA A 140 6.71 11.33 3.24
N HIS A 141 8.01 11.54 2.97
CA HIS A 141 9.00 11.98 3.95
C HIS A 141 8.77 13.44 4.34
N ASP A 142 8.58 14.33 3.37
CA ASP A 142 8.25 15.74 3.64
C ASP A 142 6.92 15.87 4.40
N ALA A 143 5.92 15.06 4.03
CA ALA A 143 4.66 15.00 4.77
C ALA A 143 4.81 14.42 6.19
N TYR A 144 5.81 13.56 6.43
CA TYR A 144 6.15 13.05 7.76
C TYR A 144 6.90 14.09 8.60
N GLN A 145 7.91 14.75 8.03
CA GLN A 145 8.66 15.83 8.67
C GLN A 145 7.75 16.99 9.05
N LYS A 146 6.79 17.32 8.18
CA LYS A 146 5.75 18.31 8.46
C LYS A 146 4.93 17.95 9.70
N LYS A 147 4.46 16.70 9.83
CA LYS A 147 3.76 16.22 11.04
C LYS A 147 4.63 16.36 12.28
N MET A 148 5.92 16.03 12.19
CA MET A 148 6.82 16.15 13.34
C MET A 148 7.04 17.60 13.73
N ARG A 149 7.12 18.53 12.77
CA ARG A 149 7.23 19.98 13.05
C ARG A 149 5.99 20.56 13.73
N GLU A 150 4.79 20.06 13.39
CA GLU A 150 3.49 20.47 13.95
C GLU A 150 3.27 20.03 15.41
N LEU A 151 4.05 19.08 15.93
CA LEU A 151 3.98 18.68 17.34
C LEU A 151 4.56 19.79 18.26
N PRO A 152 4.07 19.91 19.52
CA PRO A 152 4.66 20.79 20.53
C PRO A 152 6.16 20.58 20.68
N VAL A 153 6.91 21.62 21.03
CA VAL A 153 8.38 21.60 21.06
C VAL A 153 8.94 20.48 21.95
N ASP A 154 8.22 20.18 23.01
CA ASP A 154 8.48 19.20 24.07
C ASP A 154 7.85 17.82 23.80
N HIS A 155 7.17 17.62 22.67
CA HIS A 155 6.52 16.36 22.37
C HIS A 155 7.56 15.24 22.15
N PRO A 156 7.46 14.09 22.84
CA PRO A 156 8.51 13.04 22.87
C PRO A 156 8.80 12.38 21.51
N HIS A 157 7.90 12.58 20.53
CA HIS A 157 8.03 12.07 19.17
C HIS A 157 8.40 13.15 18.13
N ARG A 158 8.62 14.40 18.54
CA ARG A 158 9.04 15.50 17.65
C ARG A 158 10.50 15.31 17.24
N CYS A 159 10.75 14.42 16.30
CA CYS A 159 12.06 14.24 15.68
C CYS A 159 12.02 14.79 14.26
N ILE A 160 12.56 16.00 14.08
CA ILE A 160 12.76 16.60 12.75
C ILE A 160 14.09 16.06 12.24
N MET A 161 14.05 15.05 11.38
CA MET A 161 15.28 14.61 10.70
C MET A 161 15.56 15.58 9.53
N PRO A 162 16.77 16.10 9.36
CA PRO A 162 17.08 16.83 8.13
C PRO A 162 16.89 15.88 6.94
N CYS A 163 16.18 16.34 5.91
CA CYS A 163 16.15 15.64 4.62
C CYS A 163 17.61 15.57 4.15
N ARG A 164 18.12 14.36 3.92
CA ARG A 164 19.58 14.16 3.78
C ARG A 164 20.16 14.84 2.54
N GLU A 165 19.34 15.21 1.55
CA GLU A 165 19.82 15.60 0.23
C GLU A 165 18.95 16.73 -0.38
N VAL A 166 19.08 17.93 0.21
CA VAL A 166 18.38 19.18 -0.17
C VAL A 166 18.70 19.64 -1.62
N ASP A 167 19.74 19.08 -2.24
CA ASP A 167 20.24 19.44 -3.58
C ASP A 167 19.53 18.71 -4.75
N LYS A 168 18.55 17.85 -4.49
CA LYS A 168 17.90 16.99 -5.51
C LYS A 168 16.84 17.66 -6.39
N GLY A 169 16.77 18.98 -6.45
CA GLY A 169 15.67 19.65 -7.15
C GLY A 169 14.31 19.35 -6.51
N ILE A 170 14.29 19.23 -5.19
CA ILE A 170 13.08 19.14 -4.38
C ILE A 170 12.23 20.36 -4.72
N LEU A 171 10.96 20.14 -5.07
CA LEU A 171 9.94 21.18 -4.95
C LEU A 171 9.81 21.50 -3.47
N SER A 172 10.71 22.35 -2.96
CA SER A 172 10.64 22.93 -1.64
C SER A 172 9.34 23.71 -1.59
N ARG A 173 8.32 23.13 -0.95
CA ARG A 173 7.14 23.88 -0.54
C ARG A 173 7.59 24.91 0.49
N SER A 174 7.87 26.12 0.02
CA SER A 174 7.76 27.30 0.84
C SER A 174 6.37 27.31 1.49
N ASP A 175 6.37 27.20 2.82
CA ASP A 175 5.40 27.78 3.76
C ASP A 175 3.90 27.58 3.52
N THR A 176 3.44 26.43 3.04
CA THR A 176 2.00 26.13 3.04
C THR A 176 1.64 25.08 4.08
N THR A 177 1.01 25.57 5.13
CA THR A 177 0.43 24.87 6.29
C THR A 177 -0.56 23.78 5.88
N ASN A 178 -0.64 22.74 6.72
CA ASN A 178 -1.56 21.60 6.66
C ASN A 178 -1.35 20.55 5.55
N ILE A 179 -1.59 19.29 5.92
CA ILE A 179 -1.88 18.09 5.12
C ILE A 179 -0.85 16.96 5.31
N PRO A 180 -1.27 15.79 5.86
CA PRO A 180 -0.37 14.70 6.21
C PRO A 180 -0.38 13.50 5.25
N SER A 181 0.71 12.70 5.31
CA SER A 181 1.03 11.38 4.72
C SER A 181 -0.09 10.30 4.77
N ARG A 182 -1.23 10.59 4.16
CA ARG A 182 -2.38 9.70 3.96
C ARG A 182 -2.52 9.29 2.50
N HIS A 183 -1.67 9.76 1.59
CA HIS A 183 -1.95 9.75 0.14
C HIS A 183 -2.03 8.36 -0.48
N LEU A 184 -1.20 7.39 -0.08
CA LEU A 184 -1.27 6.03 -0.64
C LEU A 184 -2.48 5.26 -0.11
N GLU A 185 -2.79 5.39 1.18
CA GLU A 185 -4.01 4.83 1.76
C GLU A 185 -5.27 5.54 1.29
N VAL A 186 -5.22 6.85 1.07
CA VAL A 186 -6.30 7.67 0.48
C VAL A 186 -6.48 7.31 -0.99
N ALA A 187 -5.41 7.11 -1.75
CA ALA A 187 -5.47 6.59 -3.11
C ALA A 187 -6.12 5.20 -3.13
N ARG A 188 -5.65 4.27 -2.27
CA ARG A 188 -6.23 2.94 -2.13
C ARG A 188 -7.69 2.98 -1.69
N ARG A 189 -8.04 3.86 -0.75
CA ARG A 189 -9.41 4.06 -0.28
C ARG A 189 -10.29 4.67 -1.38
N ALA A 190 -9.81 5.68 -2.11
CA ALA A 190 -10.52 6.27 -3.23
C ALA A 190 -10.74 5.28 -4.38
N ILE A 191 -9.76 4.40 -4.65
CA ILE A 191 -9.91 3.27 -5.57
C ILE A 191 -11.00 2.33 -5.06
N GLN A 192 -10.95 1.96 -3.78
CA GLN A 192 -11.95 1.05 -3.19
C GLN A 192 -13.35 1.67 -3.22
N GLU A 193 -13.51 2.94 -2.85
CA GLU A 193 -14.78 3.66 -2.91
C GLU A 193 -15.32 3.79 -4.34
N LYS A 194 -14.46 4.01 -5.34
CA LYS A 194 -14.86 3.96 -6.76
C LYS A 194 -15.34 2.57 -7.16
N LYS A 195 -14.64 1.51 -6.74
CA LYS A 195 -15.04 0.11 -6.98
C LYS A 195 -16.38 -0.21 -6.32
N ASP A 196 -16.59 0.26 -5.10
CA ASP A 196 -17.82 0.04 -4.34
C ASP A 196 -19.01 0.80 -4.97
N LYS A 197 -18.79 2.02 -5.49
CA LYS A 197 -19.81 2.83 -6.19
C LYS A 197 -20.20 2.30 -7.56
N LEU A 198 -19.26 1.69 -8.29
CA LEU A 198 -19.52 1.14 -9.64
C LEU A 198 -20.29 -0.18 -9.62
N GLY A 199 -20.56 -0.74 -8.43
CA GLY A 199 -21.18 -2.05 -8.28
C GLY A 199 -20.19 -3.16 -8.67
N SER A 200 -20.18 -4.25 -7.90
CA SER A 200 -19.38 -5.41 -8.23
C SER A 200 -19.84 -5.97 -9.59
N LEU A 201 -19.08 -5.73 -10.65
CA LEU A 201 -19.24 -6.47 -11.89
C LEU A 201 -19.05 -7.97 -11.56
N PRO A 202 -19.91 -8.86 -12.07
CA PRO A 202 -19.79 -10.29 -11.81
C PRO A 202 -18.42 -10.75 -12.33
N ILE A 203 -17.59 -11.23 -11.41
CA ILE A 203 -16.26 -11.78 -11.69
C ILE A 203 -16.49 -13.07 -12.47
N MET A 204 -16.28 -13.03 -13.78
CA MET A 204 -16.11 -14.23 -14.60
C MET A 204 -14.81 -14.91 -14.17
N ILE A 205 -14.98 -16.14 -13.67
CA ILE A 205 -13.93 -16.96 -13.07
C ILE A 205 -12.91 -17.34 -14.14
N GLY A 206 -11.67 -16.90 -13.96
CA GLY A 206 -10.48 -17.37 -14.67
C GLY A 206 -9.27 -17.28 -13.74
N SER A 207 -8.98 -18.38 -13.04
CA SER A 207 -7.72 -18.60 -12.29
C SER A 207 -6.57 -18.86 -13.27
N PRO A 208 -5.27 -18.67 -12.92
CA PRO A 208 -4.69 -19.11 -11.65
C PRO A 208 -3.59 -18.24 -11.01
N THR A 209 -3.53 -18.20 -9.67
CA THR A 209 -2.28 -18.01 -8.92
C THR A 209 -2.42 -18.59 -7.50
N THR A 210 -2.11 -19.88 -7.36
CA THR A 210 -2.01 -20.57 -6.06
C THR A 210 -0.72 -20.20 -5.31
N ARG A 211 0.38 -19.92 -6.02
CA ARG A 211 1.70 -19.65 -5.41
C ARG A 211 1.81 -18.35 -4.62
N LEU A 212 1.13 -17.28 -5.02
CA LEU A 212 1.22 -15.98 -4.32
C LEU A 212 0.42 -15.98 -3.00
N LYS A 213 -0.61 -16.83 -2.90
CA LYS A 213 -1.40 -17.00 -1.68
C LYS A 213 -0.63 -17.75 -0.60
N GLU A 214 0.21 -18.71 -1.00
CA GLU A 214 1.03 -19.49 -0.05
C GLU A 214 2.11 -18.63 0.61
N SER A 215 2.82 -17.77 -0.12
CA SER A 215 3.87 -16.92 0.49
C SER A 215 3.30 -15.81 1.41
N LEU A 216 2.13 -15.25 1.07
CA LEU A 216 1.40 -14.32 1.95
C LEU A 216 0.81 -14.99 3.20
N HIS A 217 0.64 -16.32 3.18
CA HIS A 217 0.20 -17.08 4.35
C HIS A 217 1.35 -17.38 5.30
N GLU A 218 2.53 -17.69 4.78
CA GLU A 218 3.74 -17.93 5.58
C GLU A 218 4.23 -16.67 6.30
N GLN A 219 4.24 -15.51 5.64
CA GLN A 219 4.64 -14.24 6.28
C GLN A 219 3.68 -13.73 7.36
N LYS A 220 2.43 -14.23 7.42
CA LYS A 220 1.45 -13.83 8.45
C LYS A 220 1.59 -14.60 9.77
N ASN A 221 2.41 -15.65 9.82
CA ASN A 221 2.49 -16.55 10.98
C ASN A 221 3.40 -16.04 12.11
N GLU A 222 4.08 -14.90 11.95
CA GLU A 222 5.00 -14.36 12.97
C GLU A 222 4.41 -13.23 13.83
N CYS A 223 3.17 -12.80 13.58
CA CYS A 223 2.54 -11.80 14.44
C CYS A 223 2.15 -12.43 15.80
N ARG A 224 2.81 -12.00 16.88
CA ARG A 224 2.58 -12.52 18.25
C ARG A 224 1.54 -11.75 19.07
N ASP A 225 0.93 -10.69 18.52
CA ASP A 225 -0.04 -9.88 19.27
C ASP A 225 -1.47 -10.45 19.10
N PRO A 226 -2.12 -10.93 20.18
CA PRO A 226 -3.51 -11.41 20.14
C PRO A 226 -4.49 -10.39 19.53
N LYS A 227 -4.23 -9.09 19.72
CA LYS A 227 -5.14 -8.02 19.25
C LYS A 227 -5.28 -7.99 17.74
N VAL A 228 -4.24 -8.36 17.00
CA VAL A 228 -4.29 -8.41 15.54
C VAL A 228 -5.27 -9.48 15.07
N PHE A 229 -5.29 -10.63 15.76
CA PHE A 229 -6.24 -11.70 15.47
C PHE A 229 -7.66 -11.30 15.89
N GLU A 230 -7.85 -10.71 17.07
CA GLU A 230 -9.16 -10.20 17.53
C GLU A 230 -9.78 -9.22 16.50
N GLN A 231 -8.98 -8.27 16.01
CA GLN A 231 -9.41 -7.33 14.97
C GLN A 231 -9.78 -8.03 13.65
N ALA A 232 -8.98 -9.01 13.22
CA ALA A 232 -9.26 -9.81 12.03
C ALA A 232 -10.58 -10.58 12.17
N PHE A 233 -10.83 -11.17 13.35
CA PHE A 233 -12.08 -11.82 13.69
C PHE A 233 -13.26 -10.85 13.60
N HIS A 234 -13.21 -9.72 14.31
CA HIS A 234 -14.32 -8.78 14.35
C HIS A 234 -14.67 -8.23 12.97
N ARG A 235 -13.66 -7.97 12.12
CA ARG A 235 -13.88 -7.55 10.73
C ARG A 235 -14.65 -8.59 9.92
N VAL A 236 -14.31 -9.88 10.05
CA VAL A 236 -15.00 -10.95 9.32
C VAL A 236 -16.39 -11.22 9.91
N HIS A 237 -16.49 -11.23 11.25
CA HIS A 237 -17.74 -11.44 11.97
C HIS A 237 -18.78 -10.34 11.66
N GLN A 238 -18.35 -9.08 11.60
CA GLN A 238 -19.22 -7.96 11.22
C GLN A 238 -19.73 -8.11 9.78
N LYS A 239 -18.87 -8.45 8.82
CA LYS A 239 -19.30 -8.70 7.43
C LYS A 239 -20.31 -9.84 7.31
N LEU A 240 -20.12 -10.92 8.08
CA LEU A 240 -21.09 -12.02 8.12
C LEU A 240 -22.43 -11.57 8.71
N ARG A 241 -22.39 -10.71 9.74
CA ARG A 241 -23.60 -10.11 10.33
C ARG A 241 -24.34 -9.20 9.35
N GLU A 242 -23.63 -8.44 8.52
CA GLU A 242 -24.20 -7.51 7.54
C GLU A 242 -24.79 -8.24 6.32
N ASN A 243 -24.18 -9.35 5.89
CA ASN A 243 -24.57 -10.11 4.70
C ASN A 243 -25.71 -11.12 4.91
N GLU A 244 -26.11 -11.40 6.16
CA GLU A 244 -27.26 -12.27 6.43
C GLU A 244 -28.57 -11.51 6.11
N TRP A 245 -29.11 -11.76 4.91
CA TRP A 245 -30.38 -11.19 4.41
C TRP A 245 -31.55 -11.40 5.38
N PHE A 246 -31.53 -12.48 6.17
CA PHE A 246 -32.50 -12.76 7.22
C PHE A 246 -32.02 -12.23 8.58
N LYS A 247 -32.21 -10.92 8.80
CA LYS A 247 -31.76 -10.14 9.98
C LYS A 247 -32.30 -10.60 11.36
N PHE A 248 -33.08 -11.69 11.46
CA PHE A 248 -33.92 -11.94 12.63
C PHE A 248 -33.58 -13.13 13.54
N ALA A 249 -32.67 -14.06 13.19
CA ALA A 249 -32.65 -15.34 13.93
C ALA A 249 -31.37 -15.74 14.69
N ARG A 250 -30.26 -14.98 14.65
CA ARG A 250 -29.04 -15.38 15.38
C ARG A 250 -28.47 -14.23 16.21
N LYS A 251 -28.90 -14.13 17.47
CA LYS A 251 -28.24 -13.32 18.50
C LYS A 251 -26.84 -13.94 18.75
N SER A 252 -25.78 -13.21 18.42
CA SER A 252 -24.43 -13.57 18.91
C SER A 252 -24.19 -12.83 20.22
N SER A 253 -23.64 -13.52 21.21
CA SER A 253 -23.18 -12.90 22.47
C SER A 253 -21.92 -12.05 22.29
N ILE A 254 -21.21 -12.18 21.15
CA ILE A 254 -20.02 -11.39 20.81
C ILE A 254 -20.41 -9.95 20.43
N GLY A 255 -20.01 -9.00 21.28
CA GLY A 255 -20.24 -7.55 21.21
C GLY A 255 -19.04 -6.70 20.79
N GLY A 256 -17.86 -7.29 20.55
CA GLY A 256 -16.69 -6.57 19.99
C GLY A 256 -15.59 -6.23 20.99
N LYS A 257 -15.65 -6.77 22.21
CA LYS A 257 -14.66 -6.54 23.28
C LYS A 257 -14.10 -7.84 23.85
N GLU A 258 -14.50 -8.96 23.28
CA GLU A 258 -14.12 -10.29 23.73
C GLU A 258 -12.66 -10.55 23.40
N SER A 259 -11.97 -11.16 24.35
CA SER A 259 -10.62 -11.68 24.15
C SER A 259 -10.62 -12.81 23.12
N LEU A 260 -9.46 -13.06 22.50
CA LEU A 260 -9.27 -14.14 21.55
C LEU A 260 -9.69 -15.52 22.11
N SER A 261 -9.44 -15.79 23.40
CA SER A 261 -9.87 -17.02 24.06
C SER A 261 -11.39 -17.13 24.21
N GLU A 262 -12.08 -16.04 24.53
CA GLU A 262 -13.56 -16.03 24.63
C GLU A 262 -14.19 -16.23 23.24
N ILE A 263 -13.63 -15.58 22.22
CA ILE A 263 -14.05 -15.74 20.83
C ILE A 263 -13.95 -17.20 20.39
N LEU A 264 -12.79 -17.82 20.61
CA LEU A 264 -12.53 -19.20 20.20
C LEU A 264 -13.32 -20.22 21.02
N GLY A 265 -13.48 -19.98 22.33
CA GLY A 265 -14.36 -20.78 23.18
C GLY A 265 -15.78 -20.75 22.65
N HIS A 266 -16.35 -19.57 22.41
CA HIS A 266 -17.70 -19.44 21.87
C HIS A 266 -17.84 -20.11 20.50
N ALA A 267 -16.85 -19.97 19.62
CA ALA A 267 -16.83 -20.63 18.31
C ALA A 267 -16.78 -22.17 18.39
N ALA A 268 -16.23 -22.73 19.47
CA ALA A 268 -16.10 -24.17 19.67
C ALA A 268 -17.41 -24.87 20.05
N GLN A 269 -18.36 -24.17 20.71
CA GLN A 269 -19.58 -24.81 21.25
C GLN A 269 -20.58 -25.28 20.18
N ASN A 270 -21.26 -24.35 19.51
CA ASN A 270 -22.35 -24.63 18.56
C ASN A 270 -22.05 -24.08 17.16
N ASP A 271 -22.81 -24.53 16.16
CA ASP A 271 -22.77 -23.95 14.81
C ASP A 271 -23.35 -22.52 14.85
N ASN A 272 -22.47 -21.57 15.15
CA ASN A 272 -22.79 -20.17 15.36
C ASN A 272 -21.96 -19.26 14.44
N ARG A 273 -22.30 -17.97 14.44
CA ARG A 273 -21.65 -16.98 13.58
C ARG A 273 -20.15 -16.84 13.88
N SER A 274 -19.74 -17.02 15.14
CA SER A 274 -18.33 -17.01 15.54
C SER A 274 -17.59 -18.17 14.89
N ARG A 275 -18.17 -19.37 14.88
CA ARG A 275 -17.61 -20.54 14.17
C ARG A 275 -17.45 -20.26 12.68
N ALA A 276 -18.48 -19.72 12.03
CA ALA A 276 -18.41 -19.37 10.61
C ALA A 276 -17.29 -18.35 10.31
N ALA A 277 -17.09 -17.37 11.18
CA ALA A 277 -15.99 -16.40 11.06
C ALA A 277 -14.61 -17.07 11.23
N CYS A 278 -14.43 -17.90 12.25
CA CYS A 278 -13.18 -18.64 12.48
C CYS A 278 -12.86 -19.63 11.35
N VAL A 279 -13.86 -20.29 10.77
CA VAL A 279 -13.70 -21.16 9.59
C VAL A 279 -13.23 -20.35 8.38
N LYS A 280 -13.84 -19.17 8.15
CA LYS A 280 -13.46 -18.29 7.03
C LYS A 280 -12.04 -17.71 7.18
N LEU A 281 -11.55 -17.59 8.41
CA LEU A 281 -10.19 -17.17 8.73
C LEU A 281 -9.17 -18.33 8.70
N GLY A 282 -9.63 -19.57 8.51
CA GLY A 282 -8.78 -20.76 8.50
C GLY A 282 -8.32 -21.20 9.90
N TRP A 283 -8.99 -20.75 10.96
CA TRP A 283 -8.63 -21.09 12.34
C TRP A 283 -9.31 -22.35 12.84
N LEU A 284 -10.56 -22.58 12.43
CA LEU A 284 -11.34 -23.75 12.81
C LEU A 284 -11.86 -24.49 11.58
N LYS A 285 -12.13 -25.79 11.73
CA LYS A 285 -12.91 -26.61 10.80
C LYS A 285 -14.42 -26.42 11.06
N LYS A 286 -15.26 -26.88 10.13
CA LYS A 286 -16.72 -26.71 10.22
C LYS A 286 -17.34 -27.41 11.45
N ASP A 287 -16.69 -28.44 11.95
CA ASP A 287 -17.08 -29.16 13.16
C ASP A 287 -16.72 -28.42 14.46
N GLY A 288 -15.96 -27.31 14.39
CA GLY A 288 -15.50 -26.53 15.55
C GLY A 288 -14.14 -26.95 16.11
N THR A 289 -13.45 -27.92 15.48
CA THR A 289 -12.07 -28.32 15.81
C THR A 289 -11.03 -27.39 15.17
N LEU A 290 -9.77 -27.40 15.65
CA LEU A 290 -8.69 -26.60 15.08
C LEU A 290 -8.32 -27.04 13.65
N ALA A 291 -7.98 -26.08 12.79
CA ALA A 291 -7.43 -26.38 11.47
C ALA A 291 -5.97 -26.89 11.57
N ASP A 292 -5.50 -27.64 10.56
CA ASP A 292 -4.22 -28.35 10.63
C ASP A 292 -2.99 -27.43 10.66
N LYS A 293 -3.13 -26.20 10.15
CA LYS A 293 -2.08 -25.17 10.11
C LYS A 293 -2.61 -23.87 10.67
N VAL A 294 -2.59 -23.73 12.00
CA VAL A 294 -2.97 -22.51 12.70
C VAL A 294 -1.77 -21.88 13.40
N PRO A 295 -1.72 -20.54 13.55
CA PRO A 295 -0.72 -19.89 14.38
C PRO A 295 -0.79 -20.40 15.83
N SER A 296 0.37 -20.55 16.49
CA SER A 296 0.46 -21.08 17.86
C SER A 296 -0.41 -20.30 18.86
N ILE A 297 -0.51 -18.99 18.70
CA ILE A 297 -1.35 -18.11 19.54
C ILE A 297 -2.84 -18.44 19.45
N ILE A 298 -3.32 -18.90 18.29
CA ILE A 298 -4.69 -19.35 18.07
C ILE A 298 -4.90 -20.70 18.76
N GLU A 299 -3.93 -21.61 18.65
CA GLU A 299 -3.98 -22.91 19.32
C GLU A 299 -4.00 -22.77 20.85
N GLU A 300 -3.11 -21.95 21.42
CA GLU A 300 -3.06 -21.66 22.86
C GLU A 300 -4.37 -21.01 23.35
N SER A 301 -4.86 -20.00 22.63
CA SER A 301 -6.10 -19.31 22.96
C SER A 301 -7.33 -20.21 22.86
N TYR A 302 -7.35 -21.15 21.91
CA TYR A 302 -8.42 -22.14 21.76
C TYR A 302 -8.45 -23.11 22.95
N ARG A 303 -7.29 -23.65 23.34
CA ARG A 303 -7.18 -24.55 24.50
C ARG A 303 -7.63 -23.83 25.78
N LYS A 304 -7.20 -22.58 25.97
CA LYS A 304 -7.62 -21.73 27.10
C LYS A 304 -9.13 -21.50 27.09
N GLY A 305 -9.69 -21.05 25.98
CA GLY A 305 -11.13 -20.79 25.84
C GLY A 305 -12.00 -22.02 26.11
N LYS A 306 -11.56 -23.21 25.67
CA LYS A 306 -12.26 -24.47 25.95
C LYS A 306 -12.21 -24.86 27.43
N ALA A 307 -11.07 -24.65 28.09
CA ALA A 307 -10.91 -24.90 29.52
C ALA A 307 -11.78 -23.93 30.36
N ASP A 308 -11.82 -22.66 29.99
CA ASP A 308 -12.63 -21.64 30.68
C ASP A 308 -14.14 -21.94 30.55
N LEU A 309 -14.58 -22.43 29.38
CA LEU A 309 -15.96 -22.89 29.19
C LEU A 309 -16.31 -24.12 30.03
N ALA A 310 -15.44 -25.13 30.08
CA ALA A 310 -15.67 -26.33 30.88
C ALA A 310 -15.76 -26.00 32.38
N LYS A 311 -14.95 -25.05 32.87
CA LYS A 311 -15.04 -24.52 34.23
C LYS A 311 -16.36 -23.80 34.47
N ALA A 312 -16.81 -22.96 33.54
CA ALA A 312 -18.08 -22.24 33.65
C ALA A 312 -19.30 -23.18 33.63
N GLU A 313 -19.24 -24.28 32.87
CA GLU A 313 -20.29 -25.30 32.84
C GLU A 313 -20.33 -26.13 34.13
N SER A 314 -19.17 -26.48 34.68
CA SER A 314 -19.07 -27.18 35.97
C SER A 314 -19.63 -26.34 37.12
N ALA A 315 -19.27 -25.05 37.17
CA ALA A 315 -19.82 -24.12 38.15
C ALA A 315 -21.35 -24.00 38.05
N LYS A 316 -21.90 -23.94 36.83
CA LYS A 316 -23.36 -23.90 36.64
C LYS A 316 -24.09 -25.18 37.08
N ALA A 317 -23.41 -26.32 37.10
CA ALA A 317 -23.98 -27.58 37.57
C ALA A 317 -24.02 -27.66 39.11
N GLU A 318 -23.07 -27.05 39.81
CA GLU A 318 -23.04 -27.00 41.28
C GLU A 318 -24.13 -26.09 41.88
N TYR A 319 -24.61 -25.10 41.13
CA TYR A 319 -25.66 -24.17 41.56
C TYR A 319 -27.09 -24.57 41.16
N LYS A 320 -27.27 -25.76 40.56
CA LYS A 320 -28.58 -26.30 40.18
C LYS A 320 -28.98 -27.45 41.08
#